data_AF-A0A9P6NZP3-F1
#
_entry.id   AF-A0A9P6NZP3-F1
#
_cell.length_a   1.000
_cell.length_b   1.000
_cell.length_c   1.000
_cell.angle_alpha   90.00
_cell.angle_beta   90.00
_cell.angle_gamma   90.00
#
_symmetry.space_group_name_H-M   'P 1'
#
loop_
_entity.id
_entity.type
_entity.pdbx_description
1 polymer ?
#
loop_
_entity_poly.entity_id
_entity_poly.type
_entity_poly.pdbx_seq_one_letter_code
_entity_poly.pdbx_strand_id
1 'polypeptide(L)'
;MDRGEQRVQSRLQATLDPSNWQTLTDRFADGVGYATGIGYRTEEVLVIEASSGGIDENKAHTAADSLKLLEMLTGVLRLRSTRWKKASLQTFTGVRALGIQTVVNTMTLISVSLNNQQKYVYEELRHANIPATFDRRYDWVQIFELLACLFDILQDQKQLEKKLESEH
;
A
#
# COMPACT_ATOMS: atom_id res chain seq x y z
N MET A 1 -14.34 -22.40 2.66
CA MET A 1 -14.50 -20.96 2.43
C MET A 1 -13.16 -20.47 1.91
N ASP A 2 -13.09 -20.14 0.63
CA ASP A 2 -11.94 -19.41 0.10
C ASP A 2 -11.84 -18.10 0.89
N ARG A 3 -10.72 -17.87 1.58
CA ARG A 3 -10.44 -16.55 2.14
C ARG A 3 -10.24 -15.63 0.95
N GLY A 4 -10.90 -14.48 0.93
CA GLY A 4 -10.86 -13.52 -0.18
C GLY A 4 -9.51 -12.82 -0.38
N GLU A 5 -8.41 -13.46 0.03
CA GLU A 5 -7.06 -12.94 -0.06
C GLU A 5 -6.60 -12.88 -1.53
N GLN A 6 -6.02 -11.75 -1.94
CA GLN A 6 -5.56 -11.48 -3.28
C GLN A 6 -4.03 -11.47 -3.34
N ARG A 7 -3.44 -12.10 -4.36
CA ARG A 7 -1.98 -12.19 -4.50
C ARG A 7 -1.38 -10.84 -4.88
N VAL A 8 -0.33 -10.40 -4.18
CA VAL A 8 0.42 -9.17 -4.48
C VAL A 8 1.57 -9.49 -5.45
N GLN A 9 1.47 -8.99 -6.68
CA GLN A 9 2.38 -9.24 -7.79
C GLN A 9 3.64 -8.36 -7.77
N SER A 10 3.56 -7.11 -7.30
CA SER A 10 4.73 -6.21 -7.27
C SER A 10 5.88 -6.74 -6.42
N ARG A 11 5.59 -7.39 -5.29
CA ARG A 11 6.61 -8.07 -4.50
C ARG A 11 7.31 -9.15 -5.32
N LEU A 12 6.55 -10.06 -5.94
CA LEU A 12 7.11 -11.13 -6.76
C LEU A 12 8.07 -10.59 -7.81
N GLN A 13 7.71 -9.50 -8.48
CA GLN A 13 8.55 -8.86 -9.49
C GLN A 13 9.75 -8.12 -8.88
N ALA A 14 9.59 -7.50 -7.70
CA ALA A 14 10.65 -6.76 -7.01
C ALA A 14 11.69 -7.65 -6.32
N THR A 15 11.33 -8.89 -5.95
CA THR A 15 12.23 -9.86 -5.28
C THR A 15 12.86 -10.88 -6.22
N LEU A 16 12.72 -10.74 -7.54
CA LEU A 16 13.47 -11.57 -8.49
C LEU A 16 14.97 -11.32 -8.31
N ASP A 17 15.65 -12.28 -7.69
CA ASP A 17 17.10 -12.38 -7.69
C ASP A 17 17.55 -12.97 -9.03
N PRO A 18 18.27 -12.22 -9.88
CA PRO A 18 18.76 -12.73 -11.16
C PRO A 18 19.70 -13.93 -11.02
N SER A 19 20.28 -14.13 -9.83
CA SER A 19 21.24 -15.19 -9.56
C SER A 19 20.62 -16.50 -9.09
N ASN A 20 19.34 -16.51 -8.68
CA ASN A 20 18.75 -17.72 -8.10
C ASN A 20 17.33 -18.08 -8.55
N TRP A 21 16.64 -17.30 -9.39
CA TRP A 21 15.29 -17.58 -9.98
C TRP A 21 14.18 -18.13 -9.04
N GLN A 22 14.44 -18.26 -7.75
CA GLN A 22 13.52 -18.70 -6.73
C GLN A 22 12.70 -17.50 -6.31
N THR A 23 11.39 -17.56 -6.54
CA THR A 23 10.44 -16.63 -5.95
C THR A 23 10.47 -16.79 -4.44
N LEU A 24 10.79 -15.71 -3.72
CA LEU A 24 10.43 -15.62 -2.30
C LEU A 24 8.92 -15.86 -2.18
N THR A 25 8.53 -16.61 -1.15
CA THR A 25 7.16 -17.10 -0.90
C THR A 25 6.07 -16.09 -1.29
N ASP A 26 5.05 -16.57 -2.02
CA ASP A 26 3.86 -15.80 -2.36
C ASP A 26 3.31 -15.06 -1.13
N ARG A 27 2.94 -13.80 -1.33
CA ARG A 27 2.20 -13.02 -0.34
C ARG A 27 0.83 -12.66 -0.88
N PHE A 28 -0.13 -12.72 0.01
CA PHE A 28 -1.52 -12.39 -0.24
C PHE A 28 -1.92 -11.26 0.69
N ALA A 29 -2.79 -10.36 0.25
CA ALA A 29 -3.37 -9.31 1.07
C ALA A 29 -4.89 -9.47 1.09
N ASP A 30 -5.57 -8.97 2.12
CA ASP A 30 -7.04 -9.05 2.19
C ASP A 30 -7.73 -8.22 1.11
N GLY A 31 -7.05 -7.20 0.58
CA GLY A 31 -7.51 -6.45 -0.59
C GLY A 31 -6.36 -5.83 -1.37
N VAL A 32 -6.49 -5.80 -2.68
CA VAL A 32 -5.55 -5.12 -3.57
C VAL A 32 -6.31 -4.28 -4.58
N GLY A 33 -5.99 -2.98 -4.64
CA GLY A 33 -6.45 -2.07 -5.67
C GLY A 33 -5.43 -1.99 -6.80
N TYR A 34 -5.87 -2.16 -8.04
CA TYR A 34 -5.02 -2.11 -9.23
C TYR A 34 -5.34 -0.89 -10.11
N ALA A 35 -4.32 -0.28 -10.70
CA ALA A 35 -4.48 0.59 -11.86
C ALA A 35 -4.61 -0.30 -13.11
N THR A 36 -5.76 -0.22 -13.80
CA THR A 36 -5.93 -0.84 -15.11
C THR A 36 -5.49 0.12 -16.21
N GLY A 37 -4.25 -0.01 -16.65
CA GLY A 37 -3.78 0.59 -17.90
C GLY A 37 -4.13 -0.29 -19.11
N ILE A 38 -4.23 0.32 -20.31
CA ILE A 38 -4.29 -0.43 -21.57
C ILE A 38 -2.93 -1.11 -21.75
N GLY A 39 -2.89 -2.44 -21.55
CA GLY A 39 -1.71 -3.27 -21.70
C GLY A 39 -1.26 -3.92 -20.39
N TYR A 40 -1.51 -5.23 -20.28
CA TYR A 40 -0.99 -6.33 -19.42
C TYR A 40 -0.25 -6.12 -18.08
N ARG A 41 0.01 -4.90 -17.60
CA ARG A 41 0.63 -4.63 -16.30
C ARG A 41 -0.39 -3.93 -15.40
N THR A 42 -1.03 -4.73 -14.56
CA THR A 42 -1.80 -4.25 -13.41
C THR A 42 -0.83 -3.82 -12.32
N GLU A 43 -0.71 -2.52 -12.06
CA GLU A 43 0.13 -2.02 -10.96
C GLU A 43 -0.71 -1.93 -9.68
N GLU A 44 -0.20 -2.45 -8.56
CA GLU A 44 -0.86 -2.21 -7.28
C GLU A 44 -0.77 -0.73 -6.90
N VAL A 45 -1.93 -0.17 -6.57
CA VAL A 45 -2.13 1.21 -6.15
C VAL A 45 -2.40 1.27 -4.65
N LEU A 46 -3.11 0.27 -4.11
CA LEU A 46 -3.52 0.18 -2.72
C LEU A 46 -3.44 -1.26 -2.24
N VAL A 47 -2.86 -1.50 -1.06
CA VAL A 47 -2.83 -2.82 -0.42
C VAL A 47 -3.53 -2.76 0.93
N ILE A 48 -4.44 -3.68 1.21
CA ILE A 48 -5.28 -3.68 2.41
C ILE A 48 -5.03 -4.96 3.20
N GLU A 49 -4.80 -4.82 4.50
CA GLU A 49 -4.62 -5.92 5.44
C GLU A 49 -5.49 -5.69 6.68
N ALA A 50 -6.23 -6.72 7.09
CA ALA A 50 -7.08 -6.72 8.27
C ALA A 50 -6.45 -7.62 9.34
N SER A 51 -5.76 -6.98 10.27
CA SER A 51 -5.16 -7.61 11.43
C SER A 51 -6.21 -7.83 12.52
N SER A 52 -6.41 -9.10 12.89
CA SER A 52 -7.29 -9.56 13.98
C SER A 52 -8.80 -9.50 13.74
N GLY A 53 -9.54 -10.17 14.65
CA GLY A 53 -11.00 -10.07 14.71
C GLY A 53 -11.46 -8.75 15.35
N GLY A 54 -12.76 -8.47 15.24
CA GLY A 54 -13.34 -7.19 15.66
C GLY A 54 -13.57 -6.97 17.17
N ILE A 55 -13.07 -7.85 18.04
CA ILE A 55 -13.31 -7.79 19.49
C ILE A 55 -12.00 -7.66 20.26
N ASP A 56 -11.09 -8.62 20.11
CA ASP A 56 -9.80 -8.62 20.78
C ASP A 56 -8.64 -8.59 19.78
N GLU A 57 -7.67 -7.71 20.04
CA GLU A 57 -6.45 -7.65 19.26
C GLU A 57 -5.55 -8.86 19.58
N ASN A 58 -5.16 -9.59 18.55
CA ASN A 58 -4.02 -10.49 18.63
C ASN A 58 -2.76 -9.70 18.26
N LYS A 59 -2.01 -9.23 19.26
CA LYS A 59 -0.83 -8.37 19.06
C LYS A 59 0.27 -9.02 18.22
N ALA A 60 0.51 -10.32 18.41
CA ALA A 60 1.53 -11.04 17.67
C ALA A 60 1.15 -11.16 16.18
N HIS A 61 -0.12 -11.45 15.92
CA HIS A 61 -0.67 -11.48 14.55
C HIS A 61 -0.64 -10.10 13.91
N THR A 62 -1.08 -9.07 14.65
CA THR A 62 -1.08 -7.68 14.17
C THR A 62 0.30 -7.20 13.78
N ALA A 63 1.32 -7.49 14.59
CA ALA A 63 2.70 -7.15 14.25
C ALA A 63 3.19 -7.89 13.00
N ALA A 64 2.83 -9.17 12.84
CA ALA A 64 3.18 -9.94 11.65
C ALA A 64 2.52 -9.37 10.39
N ASP A 65 1.26 -8.96 10.48
CA ASP A 65 0.50 -8.34 9.39
C ASP A 65 1.00 -6.93 9.05
N SER A 66 1.39 -6.13 10.05
CA SER A 66 2.02 -4.82 9.82
C SER A 66 3.34 -4.98 9.05
N LEU A 67 4.17 -5.95 9.44
CA LEU A 67 5.42 -6.24 8.73
C LEU A 67 5.14 -6.73 7.32
N LYS A 68 4.16 -7.62 7.15
CA LYS A 68 3.71 -8.12 5.85
C LYS A 68 3.26 -6.97 4.94
N LEU A 69 2.46 -6.03 5.45
CA LEU A 69 2.04 -4.84 4.72
C LEU A 69 3.23 -3.97 4.32
N LEU A 70 4.16 -3.70 5.25
CA LEU A 70 5.36 -2.92 4.97
C LEU A 70 6.25 -3.57 3.89
N GLU A 71 6.40 -4.89 3.93
CA GLU A 71 7.13 -5.66 2.91
C GLU A 71 6.44 -5.57 1.52
N MET A 72 5.11 -5.50 1.49
CA MET A 72 4.35 -5.36 0.24
C MET A 72 4.53 -3.95 -0.34
N LEU A 73 4.35 -2.89 0.46
CA LEU A 73 4.52 -1.48 0.03
C LEU A 73 5.97 -1.20 -0.40
N THR A 74 6.91 -1.68 0.41
CA THR A 74 8.15 -2.34 -0.01
C THR A 74 8.40 -2.54 -1.50
N GLY A 75 7.85 -3.67 -1.96
CA GLY A 75 7.95 -4.18 -3.31
C GLY A 75 7.27 -3.29 -4.33
N VAL A 76 6.15 -2.65 -4.00
CA VAL A 76 5.48 -1.68 -4.89
C VAL A 76 6.44 -0.55 -5.27
N LEU A 77 7.09 0.08 -4.29
CA LEU A 77 8.07 1.15 -4.55
C LEU A 77 9.27 0.67 -5.36
N ARG A 78 9.80 -0.52 -5.04
CA ARG A 78 10.93 -1.09 -5.76
C ARG A 78 10.57 -1.40 -7.21
N LEU A 79 9.39 -1.94 -7.48
CA LEU A 79 8.94 -2.16 -8.85
C LEU A 79 8.81 -0.83 -9.61
N ARG A 80 8.20 0.17 -8.97
CA ARG A 80 8.08 1.53 -9.52
C ARG A 80 9.44 2.16 -9.85
N SER A 81 10.46 1.99 -9.00
CA SER A 81 11.80 2.50 -9.30
C SER A 81 12.44 1.82 -10.52
N THR A 82 12.11 0.54 -10.78
CA THR A 82 12.55 -0.13 -12.00
C THR A 82 11.81 0.32 -13.27
N ARG A 83 10.57 0.83 -13.13
CA ARG A 83 9.83 1.44 -14.23
C ARG A 83 10.43 2.79 -14.60
N TRP A 84 10.68 3.65 -13.62
CA TRP A 84 11.16 5.02 -13.84
C TRP A 84 12.67 5.19 -13.54
N LYS A 85 13.52 4.29 -14.05
CA LYS A 85 14.97 4.28 -13.78
C LYS A 85 15.73 5.55 -14.16
N LYS A 86 15.18 6.33 -15.10
CA LYS A 86 15.79 7.57 -15.61
C LYS A 86 15.26 8.82 -14.91
N ALA A 87 14.19 8.70 -14.13
CA ALA A 87 13.66 9.82 -13.38
C ALA A 87 14.68 10.30 -12.34
N SER A 88 14.71 11.60 -12.10
CA SER A 88 15.54 12.19 -11.07
C SER A 88 15.13 11.65 -9.70
N LEU A 89 16.11 11.48 -8.79
CA LEU A 89 15.82 11.09 -7.42
C LEU A 89 14.82 12.06 -6.77
N GLN A 90 14.98 13.37 -7.03
CA GLN A 90 14.10 14.41 -6.50
C GLN A 90 12.63 14.26 -6.95
N THR A 91 12.38 13.84 -8.20
CA THR A 91 11.01 13.55 -8.64
C THR A 91 10.53 12.22 -8.06
N PHE A 92 11.39 11.20 -8.02
CA PHE A 92 11.03 9.88 -7.50
C PHE A 92 10.70 9.87 -6.00
N THR A 93 11.28 10.76 -5.18
CA THR A 93 10.93 10.87 -3.75
C THR A 93 9.47 11.26 -3.50
N GLY A 94 8.78 11.80 -4.50
CA GLY A 94 7.33 12.04 -4.43
C GLY A 94 6.48 10.78 -4.56
N VAL A 95 7.05 9.66 -5.02
CA VAL A 95 6.29 8.42 -5.22
C VAL A 95 5.93 7.79 -3.88
N ARG A 96 4.66 7.44 -3.73
CA ARG A 96 4.10 6.80 -2.53
C ARG A 96 3.46 5.47 -2.89
N ALA A 97 3.84 4.41 -2.16
CA ALA A 97 3.08 3.18 -2.09
C ALA A 97 2.10 3.29 -0.92
N LEU A 98 0.83 2.97 -1.16
CA LEU A 98 -0.25 3.20 -0.21
C LEU A 98 -0.81 1.90 0.32
N GLY A 99 -1.09 1.87 1.62
CA GLY A 99 -1.73 0.74 2.26
C GLY A 99 -2.77 1.16 3.29
N ILE A 100 -3.71 0.26 3.57
CA ILE A 100 -4.64 0.38 4.69
C ILE A 100 -4.41 -0.82 5.59
N GLN A 101 -4.20 -0.56 6.88
CA GLN A 101 -4.24 -1.60 7.89
C GLN A 101 -5.48 -1.40 8.76
N THR A 102 -6.25 -2.46 8.95
CA THR A 102 -7.33 -2.47 9.95
C THR A 102 -6.88 -3.30 11.14
N VAL A 103 -6.94 -2.75 12.35
CA VAL A 103 -6.66 -3.46 13.60
C VAL A 103 -7.89 -3.32 14.49
N VAL A 104 -8.57 -4.44 14.78
CA VAL A 104 -9.85 -4.46 15.50
C VAL A 104 -10.89 -3.54 14.84
N ASN A 105 -11.05 -2.32 15.33
CA ASN A 105 -12.00 -1.32 14.85
C ASN A 105 -11.31 -0.05 14.35
N THR A 106 -9.99 -0.04 14.21
CA THR A 106 -9.22 1.12 13.74
C THR A 106 -8.69 0.84 12.35
N MET A 107 -9.05 1.68 11.40
CA MET A 107 -8.52 1.68 10.03
C MET A 107 -7.47 2.77 9.91
N THR A 108 -6.27 2.42 9.48
CA THR A 108 -5.14 3.36 9.32
C THR A 108 -4.68 3.39 7.87
N LEU A 109 -4.69 4.57 7.26
CA LEU A 109 -4.09 4.84 5.96
C LEU A 109 -2.60 5.14 6.14
N ILE A 110 -1.77 4.40 5.42
CA ILE A 110 -0.32 4.41 5.52
C ILE A 110 0.27 4.71 4.15
N SER A 111 1.40 5.40 4.13
CA SER A 111 2.26 5.48 2.95
C SER A 111 3.69 5.07 3.25
N VAL A 112 4.33 4.47 2.25
CA VAL A 112 5.78 4.30 2.19
C VAL A 112 6.31 5.10 1.01
N SER A 113 7.40 5.84 1.21
CA SER A 113 8.10 6.59 0.18
C SER A 113 9.62 6.47 0.33
N LEU A 114 10.39 7.09 -0.56
CA LEU A 114 11.84 7.20 -0.46
C LEU A 114 12.23 8.65 -0.21
N ASN A 115 13.14 8.93 0.72
CA ASN A 115 13.66 10.28 0.94
C ASN A 115 14.89 10.59 0.06
N ASN A 116 15.37 11.83 0.12
CA ASN A 116 16.54 12.29 -0.65
C ASN A 116 17.85 11.58 -0.28
N GLN A 117 17.89 10.86 0.84
CA GLN A 117 19.00 10.02 1.28
C GLN A 117 18.83 8.55 0.87
N GLN A 118 17.86 8.25 0.00
CA GLN A 118 17.51 6.90 -0.45
C GLN A 118 17.10 5.95 0.69
N LYS A 119 16.54 6.48 1.77
CA LYS A 119 15.96 5.69 2.86
C LYS A 119 14.45 5.63 2.71
N TYR A 120 13.88 4.48 3.05
CA TYR A 120 12.42 4.33 3.14
C TYR A 120 11.88 5.19 4.29
N VAL A 121 10.77 5.85 4.03
CA VAL A 121 10.01 6.61 5.02
C VAL A 121 8.63 5.97 5.11
N TYR A 122 8.24 5.60 6.32
CA TYR A 122 6.91 5.11 6.65
C TYR A 122 6.14 6.24 7.34
N GLU A 123 4.93 6.52 6.89
CA GLU A 123 4.07 7.57 7.44
C GLU A 123 2.64 7.05 7.61
N GLU A 124 2.07 7.29 8.79
CA GLU A 124 0.62 7.16 9.02
C GLU A 124 -0.05 8.49 8.67
N LEU A 125 -0.94 8.45 7.68
CA LEU A 125 -1.51 9.65 7.08
C LEU A 125 -2.82 10.03 7.76
N ARG A 126 -3.65 9.03 8.07
CA ARG A 126 -4.94 9.20 8.73
C ARG A 126 -5.38 7.90 9.38
N HIS A 127 -6.17 8.00 10.44
CA HIS A 127 -6.87 6.86 11.00
C HIS A 127 -8.36 7.18 11.18
N ALA A 128 -9.18 6.14 11.20
CA ALA A 128 -10.61 6.23 11.42
C ALA A 128 -11.09 5.03 12.24
N ASN A 129 -12.09 5.27 13.08
CA ASN A 129 -12.78 4.19 13.76
C ASN A 129 -13.88 3.60 12.87
N ILE A 130 -13.92 2.28 12.77
CA ILE A 130 -14.98 1.53 12.09
C ILE A 130 -16.19 1.45 13.02
N PRO A 131 -17.36 1.99 12.62
CA PRO A 131 -18.56 1.98 13.44
C PRO A 131 -19.18 0.58 13.48
N ALA A 132 -18.82 -0.20 14.48
CA ALA A 132 -19.35 -1.55 14.70
C ALA A 132 -20.72 -1.57 15.43
N THR A 133 -21.17 -0.43 15.96
CA THR A 133 -22.45 -0.30 16.68
C THR A 133 -23.23 0.92 16.19
N PHE A 134 -24.56 0.89 16.37
CA PHE A 134 -25.44 1.96 15.92
C PHE A 134 -25.13 3.33 16.55
N ASP A 135 -24.68 3.34 17.81
CA ASP A 135 -24.31 4.57 18.52
C ASP A 135 -23.06 5.22 17.95
N ARG A 136 -22.18 4.41 17.34
CA ARG A 136 -20.94 4.88 16.71
C ARG A 136 -21.11 5.32 15.26
N ARG A 137 -22.34 5.35 14.71
CA ARG A 137 -22.59 5.71 13.30
C ARG A 137 -22.01 7.06 12.86
N TYR A 138 -21.76 8.00 13.78
CA TYR A 138 -21.12 9.27 13.42
C TYR A 138 -19.62 9.13 13.12
N ASP A 139 -18.97 8.02 13.52
CA ASP A 139 -17.58 7.71 13.18
C ASP A 139 -17.40 7.48 11.67
N TRP A 140 -18.48 7.27 10.91
CA TRP A 140 -18.44 7.27 9.44
C TRP A 140 -17.82 8.53 8.86
N VAL A 141 -17.93 9.68 9.53
CA VAL A 141 -17.28 10.93 9.10
C VAL A 141 -15.77 10.75 9.04
N GLN A 142 -15.16 10.08 10.02
CA GLN A 142 -13.71 9.81 10.04
C GLN A 142 -13.31 8.90 8.87
N ILE A 143 -14.14 7.90 8.54
CA ILE A 143 -13.89 7.04 7.38
C ILE A 143 -13.94 7.86 6.08
N PHE A 144 -14.93 8.74 5.93
CA PHE A 144 -15.01 9.60 4.75
C PHE A 144 -13.82 10.56 4.64
N GLU A 145 -13.33 11.11 5.75
CA GLU A 145 -12.10 11.91 5.77
C GLU A 145 -10.87 11.10 5.36
N LEU A 146 -10.74 9.86 5.83
CA LEU A 146 -9.66 8.95 5.45
C LEU A 146 -9.71 8.66 3.94
N LEU A 147 -10.89 8.38 3.40
CA LEU A 147 -11.08 8.15 1.96
C LEU A 147 -10.82 9.40 1.12
N ALA A 148 -11.21 10.58 1.61
CA ALA A 148 -10.89 11.85 0.97
C ALA A 148 -9.37 12.09 0.93
N CYS A 149 -8.66 11.83 2.03
CA CYS A 149 -7.21 11.90 2.09
C CYS A 149 -6.54 10.92 1.10
N LEU A 150 -7.03 9.68 1.03
CA LEU A 150 -6.58 8.71 0.03
C LEU A 150 -6.79 9.24 -1.40
N PHE A 151 -7.97 9.78 -1.69
CA PHE A 151 -8.31 10.33 -3.02
C PHE A 151 -7.37 11.46 -3.42
N ASP A 152 -7.11 12.42 -2.53
CA ASP A 152 -6.22 13.55 -2.79
C ASP A 152 -4.80 13.07 -3.11
N ILE A 153 -4.28 12.12 -2.34
CA ILE A 153 -2.95 11.53 -2.60
C ILE A 153 -2.92 10.83 -3.95
N LEU A 154 -3.98 10.10 -4.33
CA LEU A 154 -4.05 9.44 -5.63
C LEU A 154 -4.05 10.45 -6.79
N GLN A 155 -4.71 11.60 -6.64
CA GLN A 155 -4.62 12.68 -7.63
C GLN A 155 -3.21 13.24 -7.74
N ASP A 156 -2.52 13.44 -6.61
CA ASP A 156 -1.13 13.90 -6.60
C ASP A 156 -0.20 12.90 -7.27
N GLN A 157 -0.35 11.60 -6.96
CA GLN A 157 0.42 10.54 -7.61
C GLN A 157 0.18 10.51 -9.13
N LYS A 158 -1.05 10.73 -9.59
CA LYS A 158 -1.38 10.80 -11.02
C LYS A 158 -0.70 11.98 -11.73
N GLN A 159 -0.56 13.13 -11.08
CA GLN A 159 0.19 14.26 -11.67
C GLN A 159 1.69 13.99 -11.65
N LEU A 160 2.19 13.39 -10.57
CA LEU A 160 3.59 13.00 -10.46
C LEU A 160 3.98 11.98 -11.53
N GLU A 161 3.12 11.00 -11.83
CA GLU A 161 3.34 10.02 -12.89
C GLU A 161 3.60 10.67 -14.25
N LYS A 162 2.83 11.70 -14.62
CA LYS A 162 3.08 12.45 -15.86
C LYS A 162 4.46 13.10 -15.88
N LYS A 163 4.92 13.59 -14.72
CA LYS A 163 6.26 14.17 -14.59
C LYS A 163 7.34 13.10 -14.71
N LEU A 164 7.16 11.96 -14.04
CA LEU A 164 8.06 10.81 -14.15
C LEU A 164 8.16 10.28 -15.58
N GLU A 165 7.05 10.27 -16.32
CA GLU A 165 7.02 9.90 -17.74
C GLU A 165 7.76 10.91 -18.64
N SER A 166 7.70 12.20 -18.31
CA SER A 166 8.46 13.23 -19.06
C SER A 166 9.98 13.17 -18.84
N GLU A 167 10.42 12.54 -17.75
CA GLU A 167 11.85 12.35 -17.41
C GLU A 167 12.42 11.02 -17.93
N HIS A 168 11.58 10.13 -18.48
CA HIS A 168 11.97 8.77 -18.93
C HIS A 168 12.30 8.70 -20.43
#